data_AF-A0A354F3B4-F1
#
_entry.id   AF-A0A354F3B4-F1
#
_cell.length_a   1.000
_cell.length_b   1.000
_cell.length_c   1.000
_cell.angle_alpha   90.00
_cell.angle_beta   90.00
_cell.angle_gamma   90.00
#
_symmetry.space_group_name_H-M   'P 1'
#
loop_
_entity.id
_entity.type
_entity.pdbx_description
1 polymer ?
#
loop_
_entity_poly.entity_id
_entity_poly.type
_entity_poly.pdbx_seq_one_letter_code
_entity_poly.pdbx_strand_id
1 'polypeptide(L)'
;MQLPDVPEEEAIATVHRAIELGINHYETARGYGNSEERLGKALKGFDRSGFFLTTKITPKHYQNYRQYIEESLDRLQVEYIDNFDIHGINNDEHIDWTFRNGGALEALREA
;
A
#
# COMPACT_ATOMS: atom_id res chain seq x y z
N MET A 1 10.49 -0.62 -8.89
CA MET A 1 11.03 -1.87 -8.32
C MET A 1 10.17 -3.00 -8.84
N GLN A 2 10.75 -4.00 -9.49
CA GLN A 2 10.03 -5.21 -9.88
C GLN A 2 10.43 -6.28 -8.85
N LEU A 3 9.44 -6.93 -8.22
CA LEU A 3 9.71 -8.10 -7.39
C LEU A 3 10.40 -9.16 -8.28
N PRO A 4 11.26 -10.03 -7.73
CA PRO A 4 11.82 -11.16 -8.48
C PRO A 4 10.69 -11.94 -9.18
N ASP A 5 11.04 -12.71 -10.23
CA ASP A 5 10.11 -13.53 -11.01
C ASP A 5 9.50 -14.68 -10.17
N VAL A 6 8.70 -14.30 -9.18
CA VAL A 6 7.89 -15.18 -8.35
C VAL A 6 6.54 -15.31 -9.06
N PRO A 7 6.12 -16.53 -9.44
CA PRO A 7 4.80 -16.79 -9.96
C PRO A 7 3.72 -16.24 -9.03
N GLU A 8 2.59 -15.78 -9.58
CA GLU A 8 1.52 -15.19 -8.78
C GLU A 8 0.95 -16.22 -7.78
N GLU A 9 0.83 -17.48 -8.20
CA GLU A 9 0.36 -18.57 -7.35
C GLU A 9 1.27 -18.79 -6.14
N GLU A 10 2.58 -18.67 -6.31
CA GLU A 10 3.56 -18.82 -5.22
C GLU A 10 3.49 -17.65 -4.23
N ALA A 11 3.31 -16.42 -4.73
CA ALA A 11 3.12 -15.25 -3.88
C ALA A 11 1.83 -15.36 -3.04
N ILE A 12 0.72 -15.79 -3.66
CA ILE A 12 -0.55 -16.02 -2.96
C ILE A 12 -0.41 -17.14 -1.91
N ALA A 13 0.19 -18.28 -2.29
CA ALA A 13 0.40 -19.39 -1.37
C ALA A 13 1.27 -18.99 -0.17
N THR A 14 2.26 -18.11 -0.38
CA THR A 14 3.10 -17.56 0.70
C THR A 14 2.29 -16.74 1.69
N VAL A 15 1.41 -15.85 1.22
CA VAL A 15 0.52 -15.06 2.08
C VAL A 15 -0.48 -15.95 2.81
N HIS A 16 -1.08 -16.94 2.15
CA HIS A 16 -1.97 -17.90 2.80
C HIS A 16 -1.25 -18.66 3.91
N ARG A 17 -0.02 -19.11 3.65
CA ARG A 17 0.79 -19.79 4.66
C ARG A 17 1.11 -18.87 5.85
N ALA A 18 1.34 -17.59 5.60
CA ALA A 18 1.53 -16.59 6.66
C ALA A 18 0.27 -16.46 7.53
N ILE A 19 -0.92 -16.42 6.93
CA ILE A 19 -2.22 -16.39 7.65
C ILE A 19 -2.38 -17.64 8.52
N GLU A 20 -2.12 -18.84 7.98
CA GLU A 20 -2.18 -20.09 8.74
C GLU A 20 -1.23 -20.12 9.95
N LEU A 21 -0.11 -19.41 9.86
CA LEU A 21 0.87 -19.28 10.92
C LEU A 21 0.53 -18.18 11.93
N GLY A 22 -0.60 -17.48 11.76
CA GLY A 22 -1.09 -16.43 12.66
C GLY A 22 -0.48 -15.05 12.41
N ILE A 23 0.19 -14.83 11.28
CA ILE A 23 0.59 -13.48 10.86
C ILE A 23 -0.68 -12.70 10.52
N ASN A 24 -0.77 -11.47 11.00
CA ASN A 24 -1.92 -10.61 10.80
C ASN A 24 -1.55 -9.16 10.48
N HIS A 25 -0.29 -8.86 10.17
CA HIS A 25 0.14 -7.55 9.68
C HIS A 25 0.79 -7.73 8.31
N TYR A 26 0.20 -7.10 7.30
CA TYR A 26 0.66 -7.13 5.92
C TYR A 26 1.02 -5.73 5.45
N GLU A 27 2.20 -5.61 4.84
CA GLU A 27 2.72 -4.34 4.35
C GLU A 27 3.05 -4.46 2.86
N THR A 28 2.68 -3.43 2.10
CA THR A 28 3.03 -3.27 0.68
C THR A 28 3.40 -1.81 0.38
N ALA A 29 3.58 -1.48 -0.89
CA ALA A 29 3.72 -0.12 -1.37
C ALA A 29 3.20 -0.01 -2.81
N ARG A 30 2.59 1.14 -3.12
CA ARG A 30 2.23 1.51 -4.49
C ARG A 30 3.41 1.48 -5.47
N GLY A 31 4.61 1.76 -4.98
CA GLY A 31 5.85 1.74 -5.77
C GLY A 31 6.44 0.35 -6.01
N TYR A 32 5.90 -0.71 -5.39
CA TYR A 32 6.44 -2.07 -5.45
C TYR A 32 5.83 -2.90 -6.58
N GLY A 33 5.90 -2.39 -7.82
CA GLY A 33 5.40 -3.11 -8.99
C GLY A 33 3.91 -3.48 -8.83
N ASN A 34 3.60 -4.77 -8.96
CA ASN A 34 2.25 -5.33 -8.78
C ASN A 34 1.97 -5.85 -7.35
N SER A 35 2.73 -5.39 -6.34
CA SER A 35 2.61 -5.89 -4.98
C SER A 35 1.22 -5.65 -4.37
N GLU A 36 0.62 -4.46 -4.56
CA GLU A 36 -0.74 -4.16 -4.07
C GLU A 36 -1.79 -5.10 -4.70
N GLU A 37 -1.70 -5.33 -6.01
CA GLU A 37 -2.62 -6.22 -6.74
C GLU A 37 -2.50 -7.67 -6.27
N ARG A 38 -1.26 -8.15 -6.09
CA ARG A 38 -0.99 -9.52 -5.63
C ARG A 38 -1.43 -9.71 -4.18
N LEU A 39 -1.13 -8.76 -3.30
CA LEU A 39 -1.54 -8.82 -1.91
C LEU A 39 -3.07 -8.76 -1.79
N GLY A 40 -3.74 -7.89 -2.57
CA GLY A 40 -5.19 -7.82 -2.63
C GLY A 40 -5.83 -9.14 -3.08
N LYS A 41 -5.29 -9.79 -4.13
CA LYS A 41 -5.73 -11.13 -4.54
C LYS A 41 -5.54 -12.18 -3.44
N ALA A 42 -4.43 -12.14 -2.71
CA ALA A 42 -4.10 -13.10 -1.68
C ALA A 42 -4.91 -12.92 -0.39
N LEU A 43 -5.33 -11.70 -0.06
CA LEU A 43 -6.17 -11.41 1.10
C LEU A 43 -7.68 -11.50 0.78
N LYS A 44 -8.04 -11.68 -0.49
CA LYS A 44 -9.44 -11.78 -0.91
C LYS A 44 -10.11 -12.99 -0.27
N GLY A 45 -11.24 -12.74 0.39
CA GLY A 45 -12.04 -13.79 1.05
C GLY A 45 -11.65 -14.04 2.52
N PHE A 46 -10.59 -13.40 3.02
CA PHE A 46 -10.32 -13.33 4.47
C PHE A 46 -11.11 -12.16 5.10
N ASP A 47 -11.46 -12.31 6.37
CA ASP A 47 -12.12 -11.24 7.13
C ASP A 47 -11.18 -10.03 7.23
N ARG A 48 -11.60 -8.90 6.67
CA ARG A 48 -10.83 -7.65 6.65
C ARG A 48 -10.47 -7.17 8.05
N SER A 49 -11.32 -7.43 9.05
CA SER A 49 -11.05 -7.06 10.45
C SER A 49 -10.02 -7.96 11.14
N GLY A 50 -9.67 -9.09 10.52
CA GLY A 50 -8.71 -10.06 11.04
C GLY A 50 -7.25 -9.72 10.80
N PHE A 51 -6.94 -8.66 10.05
CA PHE A 51 -5.57 -8.26 9.75
C PHE A 51 -5.40 -6.73 9.67
N PHE A 52 -4.18 -6.29 9.94
CA PHE A 52 -3.69 -4.93 9.78
C PHE A 52 -2.99 -4.79 8.42
N LEU A 53 -3.41 -3.82 7.62
CA LEU A 53 -2.92 -3.59 6.27
C LEU A 53 -2.25 -2.23 6.17
N THR A 54 -1.01 -2.24 5.69
CA THR A 54 -0.21 -1.03 5.44
C THR A 54 0.16 -0.93 3.96
N THR A 55 -0.05 0.23 3.35
CA THR A 55 0.60 0.60 2.08
C THR A 55 1.32 1.93 2.24
N LYS A 56 2.07 2.34 1.22
CA LYS A 56 2.85 3.56 1.26
C LYS A 56 3.00 4.22 -0.10
N ILE A 57 3.05 5.55 -0.08
CA ILE A 57 3.25 6.41 -1.26
C ILE A 57 4.55 7.19 -1.13
N THR A 58 5.32 7.30 -2.21
CA THR A 58 6.46 8.22 -2.25
C THR A 58 5.93 9.62 -2.60
N PRO A 59 6.28 10.67 -1.82
CA PRO A 59 5.90 12.03 -2.17
C PRO A 59 6.56 12.43 -3.48
N LYS A 60 5.81 13.10 -4.36
CA LYS A 60 6.27 13.51 -5.69
C LYS A 60 5.70 14.87 -6.07
N HIS A 61 6.42 15.60 -6.90
CA HIS A 61 5.95 16.86 -7.46
C HIS A 61 4.67 16.67 -8.30
N TYR A 62 3.69 17.56 -8.10
CA TYR A 62 2.42 17.63 -8.84
C TYR A 62 1.70 16.27 -8.99
N GLN A 63 1.28 15.66 -7.88
CA GLN A 63 0.47 14.44 -7.91
C GLN A 63 -0.91 14.65 -7.30
N ASN A 64 -1.89 13.93 -7.85
CA ASN A 64 -3.18 13.76 -7.23
C ASN A 64 -3.09 12.60 -6.22
N TYR A 65 -2.68 12.93 -5.00
CA TYR A 65 -2.54 11.94 -3.93
C TYR A 65 -3.85 11.25 -3.58
N ARG A 66 -5.00 11.93 -3.73
CA ARG A 66 -6.32 11.35 -3.49
C ARG A 66 -6.60 10.20 -4.47
N GLN A 67 -6.35 10.43 -5.76
CA GLN A 67 -6.44 9.38 -6.78
C GLN A 67 -5.48 8.21 -6.48
N TYR A 68 -4.29 8.48 -5.94
CA TYR A 68 -3.37 7.41 -5.57
C TYR A 68 -3.89 6.53 -4.44
N ILE A 69 -4.56 7.13 -3.46
CA ILE A 69 -5.19 6.40 -2.35
C ILE A 69 -6.34 5.55 -2.87
N GLU A 70 -7.21 6.12 -3.71
CA GLU A 70 -8.32 5.41 -4.37
C GLU A 70 -7.82 4.21 -5.19
N GLU A 71 -6.81 4.43 -6.04
CA GLU A 71 -6.22 3.34 -6.81
C GLU A 71 -5.53 2.27 -5.94
N SER A 72 -4.96 2.64 -4.79
CA SER A 72 -4.39 1.68 -3.85
C SER A 72 -5.47 0.84 -3.19
N LEU A 73 -6.62 1.43 -2.81
CA LEU A 73 -7.80 0.70 -2.31
C LEU A 73 -8.32 -0.29 -3.36
N ASP A 74 -8.44 0.15 -4.62
CA ASP A 74 -8.91 -0.67 -5.74
C ASP A 74 -7.99 -1.87 -6.00
N ARG A 75 -6.67 -1.64 -6.05
CA ARG A 75 -5.67 -2.70 -6.26
C ARG A 75 -5.67 -3.71 -5.13
N LEU A 76 -5.77 -3.22 -3.88
CA LEU A 76 -5.84 -4.05 -2.68
C LEU A 76 -7.20 -4.72 -2.50
N GLN A 77 -8.23 -4.28 -3.24
CA GLN A 77 -9.61 -4.77 -3.15
C GLN A 77 -10.18 -4.65 -1.72
N VAL A 78 -9.92 -3.53 -1.05
CA VAL A 78 -10.39 -3.24 0.31
C VAL A 78 -11.08 -1.88 0.39
N GLU A 79 -11.99 -1.73 1.34
CA GLU A 79 -12.69 -0.46 1.60
C GLU A 79 -11.88 0.49 2.49
N TYR A 80 -10.93 -0.03 3.27
CA TYR A 80 -10.05 0.77 4.14
C TYR A 80 -8.67 0.14 4.30
N ILE A 81 -7.69 0.98 4.63
CA ILE A 81 -6.29 0.62 4.93
C ILE A 81 -6.00 1.11 6.36
N ASP A 82 -5.40 0.27 7.19
CA ASP A 82 -5.18 0.61 8.61
C ASP A 82 -4.08 1.65 8.81
N ASN A 83 -3.06 1.63 7.96
CA ASN A 83 -1.99 2.61 7.96
C ASN A 83 -1.50 2.94 6.55
N PHE A 84 -1.25 4.21 6.29
CA PHE A 84 -0.76 4.68 5.00
C PHE A 84 0.48 5.54 5.20
N ASP A 85 1.65 5.01 4.85
CA ASP A 85 2.91 5.71 5.08
C ASP A 85 3.30 6.64 3.92
N ILE A 86 4.02 7.70 4.27
CA ILE A 86 4.75 8.52 3.32
C ILE A 86 6.18 7.98 3.23
N HIS A 87 6.49 7.36 2.09
CA HIS A 87 7.71 6.59 1.90
C HIS A 87 8.89 7.46 1.46
N GLY A 88 9.99 7.38 2.20
CA GLY A 88 11.30 7.84 1.74
C GLY A 88 11.44 9.35 1.66
N ILE A 89 11.18 10.06 2.76
CA ILE A 89 11.49 11.49 2.90
C ILE A 89 13.01 11.63 3.04
N ASN A 90 13.70 11.75 1.90
CA ASN A 90 15.15 11.61 1.80
C ASN A 90 15.87 12.94 1.48
N ASN A 91 15.12 13.99 1.12
CA ASN A 91 15.65 15.31 0.78
C ASN A 91 14.60 16.40 1.07
N ASP A 92 15.00 17.67 0.94
CA ASP A 92 14.14 18.82 1.23
C ASP A 92 12.92 18.90 0.29
N GLU A 93 13.05 18.45 -0.96
CA GLU A 93 11.92 18.42 -1.89
C GLU A 93 10.84 17.43 -1.43
N HIS A 94 11.23 16.27 -0.89
CA HIS A 94 10.28 15.31 -0.34
C HIS A 94 9.57 15.88 0.89
N ILE A 95 10.28 16.64 1.74
CA ILE A 95 9.66 17.35 2.87
C ILE A 95 8.63 18.36 2.34
N ASP A 96 9.00 19.20 1.36
CA ASP A 96 8.07 20.16 0.75
C ASP A 96 6.81 19.45 0.22
N TRP A 97 6.99 18.42 -0.62
CA TRP A 97 5.86 17.70 -1.23
C TRP A 97 4.98 16.96 -0.23
N THR A 98 5.52 16.61 0.94
CA THR A 98 4.76 16.01 2.05
C THR A 98 3.94 17.04 2.81
N PHE A 99 4.54 18.17 3.20
CA PHE A 99 3.97 19.09 4.19
C PHE A 99 3.34 20.36 3.61
N ARG A 100 3.57 20.69 2.33
CA ARG A 100 2.93 21.85 1.69
C ARG A 100 1.42 21.68 1.58
N ASN A 101 0.70 22.78 1.39
CA ASN A 101 -0.73 22.76 1.09
C ASN A 101 -1.00 21.97 -0.21
N GLY A 102 -1.96 21.06 -0.18
CA GLY A 102 -2.22 20.07 -1.22
C GLY A 102 -1.15 18.97 -1.31
N GLY A 103 -0.30 18.83 -0.29
CA GLY A 103 0.75 17.83 -0.19
C GLY A 103 0.24 16.45 0.21
N ALA A 104 1.16 15.48 0.28
CA ALA A 104 0.82 14.08 0.57
C ALA A 104 0.14 13.91 1.94
N LEU A 105 0.58 14.64 2.96
CA LEU A 105 0.05 14.52 4.31
C LEU A 105 -1.38 15.04 4.43
N GLU A 106 -1.71 16.13 3.72
CA GLU A 106 -3.06 16.69 3.71
C GLU A 106 -4.02 15.72 3.02
N ALA A 107 -3.66 15.22 1.82
CA ALA A 107 -4.48 14.26 1.10
C ALA A 107 -4.74 12.97 1.90
N LEU A 108 -3.76 12.47 2.66
CA LEU A 108 -3.92 11.29 3.52
C LEU A 108 -4.82 11.55 4.74
N ARG A 109 -4.90 12.79 5.22
CA ARG A 109 -5.77 13.16 6.35
C ARG A 109 -7.23 13.38 5.94
N GLU A 110 -7.47 13.67 4.67
CA GLU A 110 -8.80 13.92 4.10
C GLU A 110 -9.42 12.69 3.40
N ALA A 111 -8.67 11.59 3.30
CA ALA A 111 -9.10 10.36 2.66
C ALA A 111 -9.89 9.46 3.60
#